data_AF-H0G8F4-F1
#
_entry.id   AF-H0G8F4-F1
#
_cell.length_a   1.000
_cell.length_b   1.000
_cell.length_c   1.000
_cell.angle_alpha   90.00
_cell.angle_beta   90.00
_cell.angle_gamma   90.00
#
_symmetry.space_group_name_H-M   'P 1'
#
loop_
_entity.id
_entity.type
_entity.pdbx_description
1 polymer ?
#
loop_
_entity_poly.entity_id
_entity_poly.type
_entity_poly.pdbx_seq_one_letter_code
_entity_poly.pdbx_strand_id
1 'polypeptide(L)'
;MAKVAFIGLGVMGYPMAGHLKARGGHDVTVYNRTAAKAEQWAAAFGGRTAATPAEAAKGQDFVFACVGNDDDLRSVTTGENGAF
;
A
#
# COMPACT_ATOMS: atom_id res chain seq x y z
N MET A 1 -0.87 -16.31 7.66
CA MET A 1 -0.73 -14.86 7.45
C MET A 1 -1.40 -14.48 6.15
N ALA A 2 -2.24 -13.44 6.14
CA ALA A 2 -2.84 -12.94 4.90
C ALA A 2 -1.84 -12.06 4.12
N LYS A 3 -1.93 -12.10 2.79
CA LYS A 3 -1.22 -11.21 1.87
C LYS A 3 -2.05 -9.95 1.66
N VAL A 4 -1.48 -8.79 1.95
CA VAL A 4 -2.23 -7.53 1.90
C VAL A 4 -1.48 -6.46 1.10
N ALA A 5 -2.22 -5.70 0.29
CA ALA A 5 -1.74 -4.45 -0.30
C ALA A 5 -2.16 -3.26 0.56
N PHE A 6 -1.26 -2.30 0.74
CA PHE A 6 -1.60 -0.99 1.32
C PHE A 6 -1.20 0.14 0.36
N ILE A 7 -2.19 0.85 -0.15
CA ILE A 7 -2.05 1.90 -1.15
C ILE A 7 -2.25 3.25 -0.49
N GLY A 8 -1.19 4.06 -0.47
CA GLY A 8 -1.16 5.36 0.16
C GLY A 8 -0.46 5.31 1.52
N LEU A 9 0.67 6.01 1.62
CA LEU A 9 1.51 6.07 2.82
C LEU A 9 1.59 7.51 3.34
N GLY A 10 0.42 8.13 3.51
CA GLY A 10 0.26 9.42 4.17
C GLY A 10 0.37 9.33 5.69
N VAL A 11 -0.05 10.39 6.38
CA VAL A 11 -0.02 10.49 7.86
C VAL A 11 -0.73 9.30 8.53
N MET A 12 -1.85 8.85 7.96
CA MET A 12 -2.60 7.70 8.45
C MET A 12 -2.09 6.36 7.87
N GLY A 13 -1.91 6.29 6.56
CA GLY A 13 -1.58 5.03 5.88
C GLY A 13 -0.23 4.43 6.29
N TYR A 14 0.79 5.26 6.51
CA TYR A 14 2.14 4.80 6.88
C TYR A 14 2.17 3.99 8.19
N PRO A 15 1.66 4.51 9.34
CA PRO A 15 1.61 3.73 10.58
C PRO A 15 0.61 2.57 10.52
N MET A 16 -0.49 2.68 9.77
CA MET A 16 -1.47 1.59 9.62
C MET A 16 -0.85 0.37 8.93
N ALA A 17 -0.18 0.58 7.78
CA ALA A 17 0.55 -0.48 7.09
C ALA A 17 1.62 -1.10 8.01
N GLY A 18 2.35 -0.25 8.74
CA GLY A 18 3.35 -0.67 9.72
C GLY A 18 2.76 -1.56 10.82
N HIS A 19 1.56 -1.24 11.31
CA HIS A 19 0.85 -2.04 12.31
C HIS A 19 0.42 -3.40 11.77
N LEU A 20 -0.12 -3.46 10.54
CA LEU A 20 -0.47 -4.71 9.87
C LEU A 20 0.75 -5.63 9.75
N LYS A 21 1.93 -5.07 9.48
CA LYS A 21 3.17 -5.84 9.42
C LYS A 21 3.69 -6.26 10.79
N ALA A 22 3.94 -5.29 11.67
CA ALA A 22 4.69 -5.51 12.90
C ALA A 22 3.86 -6.18 14.01
N ARG A 23 2.56 -5.86 14.10
CA ARG A 23 1.67 -6.44 15.11
C ARG A 23 0.73 -7.49 14.54
N GLY A 24 0.21 -7.26 13.34
CA GLY A 24 -0.63 -8.24 12.65
C GLY A 24 0.15 -9.40 12.04
N GLY A 25 1.46 -9.22 11.78
CA GLY A 25 2.34 -10.22 11.16
C GLY A 25 2.05 -10.50 9.68
N HIS A 26 1.22 -9.69 9.01
CA HIS A 26 0.77 -9.93 7.64
C HIS A 26 1.91 -9.78 6.62
N ASP A 27 1.73 -10.34 5.42
CA ASP A 27 2.65 -10.11 4.30
C ASP A 27 2.20 -8.87 3.52
N VAL A 28 2.77 -7.73 3.92
CA VAL A 28 2.38 -6.42 3.39
C VAL A 28 3.20 -6.06 2.15
N THR A 29 2.51 -5.68 1.08
CA THR A 29 3.06 -4.98 -0.09
C THR A 29 2.51 -3.55 -0.09
N VAL A 30 3.38 -2.55 -0.18
CA VAL A 30 2.96 -1.14 -0.15
C VAL A 30 3.17 -0.45 -1.48
N TYR A 31 2.29 0.52 -1.76
CA TYR A 31 2.45 1.48 -2.83
C TYR A 31 2.24 2.90 -2.30
N ASN A 32 3.02 3.84 -2.82
CA ASN A 32 2.76 5.25 -2.65
C ASN A 32 3.27 6.02 -3.87
N ARG A 33 2.55 7.08 -4.28
CA ARG A 33 2.93 7.92 -5.44
C ARG A 33 4.39 8.39 -5.38
N THR A 34 4.87 8.75 -4.20
CA THR A 34 6.29 9.01 -3.97
C THR A 34 6.98 7.71 -3.57
N ALA A 35 7.72 7.10 -4.49
CA ALA A 35 8.38 5.80 -4.31
C ALA A 35 9.28 5.75 -3.07
N ALA A 36 10.05 6.82 -2.81
CA ALA A 36 10.93 6.92 -1.64
C ALA A 36 10.19 6.70 -0.30
N LYS A 37 8.90 7.04 -0.19
CA LYS A 37 8.11 6.75 1.02
C LYS A 37 7.83 5.25 1.21
N ALA A 38 7.56 4.54 0.11
CA ALA A 38 7.35 3.09 0.14
C ALA A 38 8.65 2.35 0.48
N GLU A 39 9.77 2.78 -0.08
CA GLU A 39 11.11 2.25 0.24
C GLU A 39 11.47 2.48 1.72
N GLN A 40 11.27 3.70 2.23
CA GLN A 40 11.47 4.01 3.65
C GLN A 40 10.58 3.15 4.56
N TRP A 41 9.31 2.94 4.18
CA TRP A 41 8.42 2.06 4.92
C TRP A 41 8.93 0.61 4.94
N ALA A 42 9.36 0.09 3.79
CA ALA A 42 9.89 -1.28 3.67
C ALA A 42 11.17 -1.46 4.49
N ALA A 43 12.06 -0.46 4.52
CA ALA A 43 13.26 -0.46 5.35
C ALA A 43 12.93 -0.44 6.86
N ALA A 44 11.88 0.27 7.26
CA ALA A 44 11.50 0.43 8.66
C ALA A 44 10.78 -0.80 9.25
N PHE A 45 9.87 -1.42 8.49
CA PHE A 45 8.98 -2.47 9.02
C PHE A 45 9.23 -3.87 8.42
N GLY A 46 9.96 -3.96 7.31
CA GLY A 46 10.12 -5.18 6.53
C GLY A 46 8.86 -5.50 5.71
N GLY A 47 8.96 -5.51 4.39
CA GLY A 47 7.84 -5.82 3.50
C GLY A 47 8.23 -5.61 2.04
N ARG A 48 7.25 -5.62 1.14
CA ARG A 48 7.47 -5.42 -0.30
C ARG A 48 6.96 -4.07 -0.75
N THR A 49 7.53 -3.54 -1.83
CA THR A 49 7.03 -2.36 -2.54
C THR A 49 6.60 -2.75 -3.95
N ALA A 50 5.74 -1.94 -4.57
CA ALA A 50 5.34 -2.09 -5.96
C ALA A 50 5.37 -0.73 -6.68
N ALA A 51 5.53 -0.73 -8.01
CA ALA A 51 5.61 0.51 -8.79
C ALA A 51 4.23 1.09 -9.10
N THR A 52 3.18 0.28 -9.05
CA THR A 52 1.79 0.69 -9.28
C THR A 52 0.81 0.10 -8.25
N PRO A 53 -0.38 0.71 -8.06
CA PRO A 53 -1.47 0.12 -7.29
C PRO A 53 -1.87 -1.28 -7.79
N ALA A 54 -2.00 -1.45 -9.10
CA ALA A 54 -2.31 -2.74 -9.74
C ALA A 54 -1.30 -3.84 -9.37
N GLU A 55 0.00 -3.51 -9.44
CA GLU A 55 1.06 -4.45 -9.06
C GLU A 55 1.04 -4.77 -7.56
N ALA A 56 0.76 -3.78 -6.70
CA ALA A 56 0.64 -4.00 -5.27
C ALA A 56 -0.50 -4.98 -4.95
N ALA A 57 -1.65 -4.82 -5.61
CA ALA A 57 -2.87 -5.60 -5.39
C ALA A 57 -2.80 -7.02 -5.95
N LYS A 58 -1.94 -7.28 -6.94
CA LYS A 58 -1.86 -8.57 -7.61
C LYS A 58 -1.59 -9.72 -6.62
N GLY A 59 -2.54 -10.66 -6.56
CA GLY A 59 -2.43 -11.87 -5.74
C GLY A 59 -2.49 -11.64 -4.22
N GLN A 60 -3.04 -10.50 -3.78
CA GLN A 60 -3.31 -10.23 -2.37
C GLN A 60 -4.72 -10.69 -1.98
N ASP A 61 -4.90 -11.05 -0.72
CA ASP A 61 -6.21 -11.42 -0.16
C ASP A 61 -7.04 -10.17 0.15
N PHE A 62 -6.38 -9.08 0.55
CA PHE A 62 -7.00 -7.79 0.87
C PHE A 62 -6.22 -6.62 0.29
N VAL A 63 -6.94 -5.58 -0.12
CA VAL A 63 -6.38 -4.32 -0.61
C VAL A 63 -6.93 -3.17 0.21
N PHE A 64 -6.05 -2.41 0.84
CA PHE A 64 -6.38 -1.20 1.61
C PHE A 64 -5.98 0.05 0.81
N ALA A 65 -6.82 1.08 0.83
CA ALA A 65 -6.52 2.38 0.24
C ALA A 65 -6.72 3.50 1.26
N CYS A 66 -5.73 4.38 1.41
CA CYS A 66 -5.79 5.55 2.29
C CYS A 66 -5.06 6.73 1.63
N VAL A 67 -5.82 7.55 0.89
CA VAL A 67 -5.31 8.68 0.11
C VAL A 67 -6.10 9.97 0.43
N GLY A 68 -5.58 11.12 0.01
CA GLY A 68 -5.99 12.41 0.54
C GLY A 68 -7.20 13.07 -0.13
N ASN A 69 -7.50 12.75 -1.39
CA ASN A 69 -8.59 13.37 -2.15
C ASN A 69 -9.23 12.39 -3.16
N ASP A 70 -10.31 12.83 -3.78
CA ASP A 70 -11.12 12.01 -4.69
C ASP A 70 -10.41 11.64 -5.99
N ASP A 71 -9.57 12.53 -6.52
CA ASP A 71 -8.80 12.26 -7.75
C ASP A 71 -7.71 11.21 -7.50
N ASP A 72 -7.01 11.31 -6.36
CA ASP A 72 -6.06 10.30 -5.90
C ASP A 72 -6.79 8.96 -5.70
N LEU A 73 -7.97 8.97 -5.09
CA LEU A 73 -8.78 7.75 -4.89
C LEU A 73 -9.18 7.13 -6.22
N ARG A 74 -9.67 7.92 -7.18
CA ARG A 74 -10.03 7.45 -8.52
C ARG A 74 -8.81 6.87 -9.24
N SER A 75 -7.67 7.55 -9.18
CA SER A 75 -6.42 7.11 -9.82
C SER A 75 -5.92 5.77 -9.29
N VAL A 76 -5.96 5.54 -7.97
CA VAL A 76 -5.47 4.29 -7.38
C VAL A 76 -6.49 3.17 -7.39
N THR A 77 -7.76 3.48 -7.69
CA THR A 77 -8.82 2.47 -7.73
C THR A 77 -9.08 1.98 -9.15
N THR A 78 -9.62 2.85 -9.99
CA THR A 78 -10.19 2.53 -11.32
C THR A 78 -9.43 3.17 -12.47
N GLY A 79 -8.34 3.89 -12.17
CA GLY A 79 -7.42 4.39 -13.18
C GLY A 79 -6.69 3.27 -13.92
N GLU A 80 -5.95 3.62 -14.97
CA GLU A 80 -5.23 2.68 -15.84
C GLU A 80 -4.35 1.67 -15.07
N ASN A 81 -3.72 2.13 -13.98
CA ASN A 81 -2.89 1.31 -13.10
C ASN A 81 -3.51 1.13 -11.70
N GLY A 82 -4.83 1.27 -11.61
CA GLY A 82 -5.60 1.13 -10.37
C GLY A 82 -5.57 -0.29 -9.81
N ALA A 83 -5.87 -0.41 -8.52
CA ALA A 83 -5.79 -1.66 -7.79
C ALA A 83 -7.01 -2.58 -7.93
N PHE A 84 -8.09 -2.11 -8.58
CA PHE A 84 -9.36 -2.80 -8.71
C PHE A 84 -9.78 -2.92 -10.17
#